data_AF-A0A917NA57-F1
#
_entry.id   AF-A0A917NA57-F1
#
_cell.length_a   1.000
_cell.length_b   1.000
_cell.length_c   1.000
_cell.angle_alpha   90.00
_cell.angle_beta   90.00
_cell.angle_gamma   90.00
#
_symmetry.space_group_name_H-M   'P 1'
#
loop_
_entity.id
_entity.type
_entity.pdbx_description
1 polymer ?
#
loop_
_entity_poly.entity_id
_entity_poly.type
_entity_poly.pdbx_seq_one_letter_code
_entity_poly.pdbx_strand_id
1 'polypeptide(L)'
;MVIAKSLSKQIGIPLVEGVIKREKDTPAQAGMSGRQRRLNLRQAFSVQLSLPLQRVALIDDVVTTGTTVSEIHKLLAAQSIDVQIWCLARAEAPHISLE
;
A
#
# COMPACT_ATOMS: atom_id res chain seq x y z
N MET A 1 -6.81 7.16 -8.14
CA MET A 1 -6.14 6.35 -9.20
C MET A 1 -7.15 5.92 -10.26
N VAL A 2 -6.81 5.98 -11.56
CA VAL A 2 -7.75 5.66 -12.67
C VAL A 2 -8.22 4.19 -12.63
N ILE A 3 -7.32 3.26 -12.32
CA ILE A 3 -7.62 1.82 -12.19
C ILE A 3 -8.68 1.60 -11.10
N ALA A 4 -8.46 2.14 -9.89
CA ALA A 4 -9.39 1.99 -8.77
C ALA A 4 -10.78 2.60 -9.08
N LYS A 5 -10.83 3.76 -9.75
CA LYS A 5 -12.10 4.40 -10.16
C LYS A 5 -12.88 3.55 -11.16
N SER A 6 -12.19 2.97 -12.15
CA SER A 6 -12.84 2.12 -13.16
C SER A 6 -13.31 0.80 -12.55
N LEU A 7 -12.47 0.17 -11.73
CA LEU A 7 -12.79 -1.09 -11.07
C LEU A 7 -14.01 -0.93 -10.14
N SER A 8 -14.01 0.10 -9.28
CA SER A 8 -15.13 0.42 -8.38
C SER A 8 -16.46 0.50 -9.12
N LYS A 9 -16.50 1.20 -10.26
CA LYS A 9 -17.70 1.29 -11.11
C LYS A 9 -18.14 -0.05 -11.69
N GLN A 10 -17.19 -0.89 -12.09
CA GLN A 10 -17.48 -2.19 -12.73
C GLN A 10 -18.01 -3.22 -11.73
N ILE A 11 -17.49 -3.25 -10.50
CA ILE A 11 -17.85 -4.27 -9.50
C ILE A 11 -18.81 -3.78 -8.41
N GLY A 12 -19.18 -2.50 -8.42
CA GLY A 12 -20.13 -1.92 -7.47
C GLY A 12 -19.59 -1.75 -6.04
N ILE A 13 -18.28 -1.85 -5.83
CA ILE A 13 -17.65 -1.63 -4.52
C ILE A 13 -17.29 -0.15 -4.37
N PRO A 14 -17.70 0.55 -3.30
CA PRO A 14 -17.38 1.96 -3.09
C PRO A 14 -15.88 2.25 -3.05
N LEU A 15 -15.43 3.26 -3.80
CA LEU A 15 -14.07 3.76 -3.72
C LEU A 15 -13.97 4.80 -2.60
N VAL A 16 -12.99 4.62 -1.71
CA VAL A 16 -12.64 5.58 -0.66
C VAL A 16 -11.30 6.22 -1.01
N GLU A 17 -11.29 7.54 -1.22
CA GLU A 17 -10.08 8.31 -1.55
C GLU A 17 -9.65 9.20 -0.35
N GLY A 18 -8.37 9.57 -0.28
CA GLY A 18 -7.86 10.53 0.71
C GLY A 18 -7.69 10.01 2.14
N VAL A 19 -7.93 8.72 2.39
CA VAL A 19 -7.84 8.12 3.74
C VAL A 19 -6.42 7.72 4.14
N ILE A 20 -5.55 7.42 3.18
CA ILE A 20 -4.14 7.10 3.43
C ILE A 20 -3.33 8.35 3.10
N LYS A 21 -2.56 8.84 4.07
CA LYS A 21 -1.62 9.95 3.89
C LYS A 21 -0.21 9.45 4.08
N ARG A 22 0.72 9.98 3.28
CA ARG A 22 2.15 9.77 3.45
C ARG A 22 2.70 10.94 4.25
N GLU A 23 3.10 10.69 5.48
CA GLU A 23 3.58 11.72 6.41
C GLU A 23 5.07 12.04 6.22
N LYS A 24 5.83 11.10 5.64
CA LYS A 24 7.26 11.26 5.37
C LYS A 24 7.52 11.21 3.87
N ASP A 25 8.09 12.29 3.35
CA ASP A 25 8.76 12.25 2.04
C ASP A 25 9.99 11.37 2.17
N THR A 26 9.84 10.10 1.80
CA THR A 26 10.99 9.19 1.74
C THR A 26 11.64 9.35 0.36
N PRO A 27 12.99 9.34 0.27
CA PRO A 27 13.70 9.44 -1.00
C PRO A 27 13.21 8.40 -2.03
N ALA A 28 13.39 8.72 -3.31
CA ALA A 28 13.09 7.81 -4.41
C ALA A 28 13.68 6.42 -4.14
N GLN A 29 12.84 5.38 -4.21
CA GLN A 29 13.21 4.02 -3.80
C GLN A 29 14.04 3.27 -4.86
N ALA A 30 14.30 3.92 -6.01
CA ALA A 30 15.15 3.39 -7.07
C ALA A 30 16.58 3.16 -6.54
N GLY A 31 17.15 1.98 -6.79
CA GLY A 31 18.49 1.60 -6.32
C GLY A 31 18.57 1.18 -4.84
N MET A 32 17.51 1.27 -4.05
CA MET A 32 17.53 0.85 -2.65
C MET A 32 17.28 -0.65 -2.49
N SER A 33 18.02 -1.31 -1.59
CA SER A 33 17.76 -2.69 -1.20
C SER A 33 16.40 -2.83 -0.51
N GLY A 34 15.83 -4.04 -0.50
CA GLY A 34 14.57 -4.29 0.21
C GLY A 34 14.62 -3.94 1.70
N ARG A 35 15.79 -4.10 2.36
CA ARG A 35 15.99 -3.69 3.76
C ARG A 35 15.96 -2.18 3.91
N GLN A 36 16.60 -1.45 3.01
CA GLN A 36 16.63 0.01 3.05
C GLN A 36 15.24 0.61 2.83
N ARG A 37 14.48 0.04 1.88
CA ARG A 37 13.07 0.43 1.65
C ARG A 37 12.20 0.22 2.90
N ARG A 38 12.35 -0.92 3.58
CA ARG A 38 11.64 -1.21 4.84
C ARG A 38 11.93 -0.20 5.94
N LEU A 39 13.20 0.19 6.11
CA LEU A 39 13.58 1.18 7.12
C LEU A 39 13.04 2.57 6.79
N ASN A 40 13.17 2.98 5.52
CA ASN A 40 12.74 4.30 5.08
C ASN A 40 11.22 4.48 5.22
N LEU A 41 10.43 3.42 5.00
CA LEU A 41 8.97 3.48 5.06
C LEU A 41 8.37 3.29 6.47
N ARG A 42 9.19 3.05 7.51
CA ARG A 42 8.66 2.90 8.88
C ARG A 42 7.95 4.17 9.32
N GLN A 43 6.68 4.01 9.69
CA GLN A 43 5.80 5.11 10.10
C GLN A 43 5.73 6.22 9.04
N ALA A 44 5.85 5.86 7.76
CA ALA A 44 5.73 6.83 6.66
C ALA A 44 4.26 7.10 6.28
N PHE A 45 3.32 6.34 6.83
CA PHE A 45 1.90 6.43 6.50
C PHE A 45 1.04 6.66 7.74
N SER A 46 -0.09 7.32 7.52
CA SER A 46 -1.21 7.42 8.46
C SER A 46 -2.51 7.05 7.74
N VAL A 47 -3.49 6.58 8.51
CA VAL A 47 -4.83 6.25 8.00
C VAL A 47 -5.87 6.99 8.82
N GLN A 48 -6.71 7.78 8.15
CA GLN A 48 -7.83 8.49 8.76
C GLN A 48 -9.13 8.04 8.09
N LEU A 49 -9.92 7.24 8.80
CA LEU A 49 -11.22 6.76 8.33
C LEU A 49 -12.33 7.68 8.85
N SER A 50 -13.29 8.00 7.99
CA SER A 50 -14.50 8.76 8.36
C SER A 50 -15.67 7.87 8.77
N LEU A 51 -15.58 6.56 8.54
CA LEU A 51 -16.62 5.57 8.79
C LEU A 51 -15.99 4.24 9.22
N PRO A 52 -16.67 3.42 10.04
CA PRO A 52 -16.20 2.09 10.37
C PRO A 52 -16.22 1.17 9.14
N LEU A 53 -15.12 0.48 8.88
CA LEU A 53 -14.97 -0.48 7.79
C LEU A 53 -14.70 -1.86 8.38
N GLN A 54 -15.23 -2.92 7.77
CA GLN A 54 -14.97 -4.30 8.19
C GLN A 54 -13.98 -5.00 7.27
N ARG A 55 -14.11 -4.79 5.96
CA ARG A 55 -13.23 -5.35 4.93
C ARG A 55 -12.90 -4.30 3.90
N VAL A 56 -11.64 -4.24 3.50
CA VAL A 56 -11.15 -3.31 2.47
C VAL A 56 -10.18 -4.00 1.52
N ALA A 57 -10.14 -3.51 0.28
CA ALA A 57 -9.09 -3.85 -0.67
C ALA A 57 -8.20 -2.62 -0.90
N LEU A 58 -6.90 -2.78 -0.64
CA LEU A 58 -5.88 -1.82 -1.06
C LEU A 58 -5.54 -2.09 -2.52
N ILE A 59 -5.66 -1.07 -3.37
CA ILE A 59 -5.41 -1.18 -4.80
C ILE A 59 -4.14 -0.41 -5.14
N ASP A 60 -3.19 -1.08 -5.77
CA ASP A 60 -1.97 -0.49 -6.32
C ASP A 60 -1.73 -1.01 -7.74
N ASP A 61 -0.96 -0.31 -8.57
CA ASP A 61 -0.64 -0.80 -9.91
C ASP A 61 0.41 -1.92 -9.87
N VAL A 62 1.51 -1.69 -9.16
CA VAL A 62 2.64 -2.63 -9.04
C VAL A 62 3.05 -2.77 -7.57
N VAL A 63 2.99 -4.01 -7.07
CA VAL A 63 3.54 -4.36 -5.76
C VAL A 63 4.92 -4.97 -5.93
N THR A 64 5.95 -4.34 -5.33
CA THR A 64 7.32 -4.87 -5.34
C THR A 64 7.57 -5.77 -4.11
N THR A 65 8.33 -5.29 -3.11
CA THR A 65 8.60 -5.99 -1.84
C THR A 65 7.37 -6.09 -0.93
N GLY A 66 6.23 -5.51 -1.31
CA GLY A 66 5.05 -5.38 -0.45
C GLY A 66 5.25 -4.45 0.75
N THR A 67 6.36 -3.70 0.83
CA THR A 67 6.67 -2.87 2.02
C THR A 67 5.64 -1.77 2.24
N THR A 68 5.30 -1.01 1.19
CA THR A 68 4.27 0.04 1.26
C THR A 68 2.95 -0.53 1.76
N VAL A 69 2.47 -1.61 1.13
CA VAL A 69 1.19 -2.20 1.48
C VAL A 69 1.22 -2.85 2.85
N SER A 70 2.35 -3.43 3.29
CA SER A 70 2.51 -4.01 4.62
C SER A 70 2.44 -2.95 5.72
N GLU A 71 3.04 -1.78 5.53
CA GLU A 71 2.94 -0.68 6.52
C GLU A 71 1.50 -0.15 6.62
N ILE A 72 0.80 0.03 5.49
CA ILE A 72 -0.60 0.47 5.49
C ILE A 72 -1.51 -0.61 6.08
N HIS A 73 -1.28 -1.88 5.74
CA HIS A 73 -2.01 -3.02 6.28
C HIS A 73 -1.97 -3.05 7.81
N LYS A 74 -0.80 -2.81 8.42
CA LYS A 74 -0.67 -2.77 9.90
C LYS A 74 -1.57 -1.71 10.52
N LEU A 75 -1.68 -0.53 9.90
CA LEU A 75 -2.52 0.58 10.39
C LEU A 75 -4.02 0.25 10.34
N LEU A 76 -4.44 -0.47 9.29
CA LEU A 76 -5.83 -0.91 9.12
C LEU A 76 -6.16 -2.12 10.01
N ALA A 77 -5.27 -3.11 10.07
CA ALA A 77 -5.42 -4.30 10.90
C ALA A 77 -5.47 -3.96 12.40
N ALA A 78 -4.74 -2.93 12.84
CA ALA A 78 -4.84 -2.40 14.22
C ALA A 78 -6.24 -1.87 14.56
N GLN A 79 -7.06 -1.57 13.56
CA GLN A 79 -8.47 -1.16 13.69
C GLN A 79 -9.44 -2.34 13.47
N SER A 80 -8.94 -3.59 13.48
CA SER A 80 -9.71 -4.82 13.24
C SER A 80 -10.36 -4.91 11.86
N ILE A 81 -9.72 -4.33 10.85
CA ILE A 81 -10.17 -4.34 9.46
C ILE A 81 -9.50 -5.50 8.73
N ASP A 82 -10.29 -6.32 8.01
CA ASP A 82 -9.80 -7.33 7.08
C ASP A 82 -9.30 -6.67 5.79
N VAL A 83 -8.05 -6.92 5.41
CA VAL A 83 -7.38 -6.19 4.32
C VAL A 83 -6.91 -7.14 3.24
N GLN A 84 -7.42 -6.92 2.02
CA GLN A 84 -6.92 -7.56 0.80
C GLN A 84 -6.00 -6.61 0.03
N ILE A 85 -5.10 -7.18 -0.77
CA ILE A 85 -4.21 -6.44 -1.67
C ILE A 85 -4.54 -6.83 -3.10
N TRP A 86 -4.98 -5.87 -3.90
CA TRP A 86 -5.25 -6.07 -5.31
C TRP A 86 -4.23 -5.26 -6.11
N CYS A 87 -3.51 -5.94 -6.99
CA CYS A 87 -2.53 -5.31 -7.86
C CYS A 87 -2.56 -5.90 -9.26
N LEU A 88 -2.14 -5.11 -10.25
CA LEU A 88 -2.07 -5.59 -11.63
C LEU A 88 -0.80 -6.41 -11.86
N ALA A 89 0.30 -6.05 -11.20
CA ALA A 89 1.55 -6.77 -11.28
C ALA A 89 2.24 -6.89 -9.92
N ARG A 90 2.89 -8.03 -9.71
CA ARG A 90 3.86 -8.23 -8.63
C ARG A 90 5.25 -8.30 -9.24
N ALA A 91 6.15 -7.43 -8.78
CA ALA A 91 7.54 -7.41 -9.21
C ALA A 91 8.46 -7.93 -8.09
N GLU A 92 9.43 -8.75 -8.45
CA GLU A 92 10.46 -9.16 -7.51
C GLU A 92 11.45 -8.03 -7.26
N ALA A 93 11.91 -7.87 -6.02
CA ALA A 93 13.00 -6.95 -5.76
C ALA A 93 14.27 -7.51 -6.43
N PRO A 94 15.06 -6.69 -7.13
CA PRO A 94 16.30 -7.17 -7.72
C PRO A 94 17.14 -7.83 -6.62
N HIS A 95 17.60 -9.05 -6.88
CA HIS A 95 18.64 -9.69 -6.10
C HIS A 95 19.88 -8.80 -6.20
N ILE A 96 20.12 -7.98 -5.18
CA ILE A 96 21.44 -7.39 -5.00
C ILE A 96 22.29 -8.51 -4.40
N SER A 97 23.02 -9.22 -5.26
CA SER A 97 24.13 -10.08 -4.83
C SER A 97 25.08 -9.20 -4.04
N LEU A 98 25.11 -9.39 -2.72
CA LEU A 98 26.19 -8.91 -1.89
C LEU A 98 27.30 -9.96 -2.04
N GLU A 99 28.17 -9.77 -3.04
CA GLU A 99 29.56 -10.23 -2.93
C GLU A 99 30.32 -9.28 -1.99
#